data_AF-A0A2S8SUJ8-F1
#
_entry.id   AF-A0A2S8SUJ8-F1
#
_cell.length_a   1.000
_cell.length_b   1.000
_cell.length_c   1.000
_cell.angle_alpha   90.00
_cell.angle_beta   90.00
_cell.angle_gamma   90.00
#
_symmetry.space_group_name_H-M   'P 1'
#
loop_
_entity.id
_entity.type
_entity.pdbx_description
1 polymer ?
#
loop_
_entity_poly.entity_id
_entity_poly.type
_entity_poly.pdbx_seq_one_letter_code
_entity_poly.pdbx_strand_id
1 'polypeptide(L)'
;MIESGTSLRKDVDSLRRSEAAAGCVMAARNALRKGERNRAKELVKEAFVANPGDIAALDFLGDLLLEDGETLQALRLFERALQAHPGNENFEEKLAICRLDLAEIEADKQMRQGLILGDEKGKIFERSLAKAFSLSMLLPGAGQFYNDENEKGASYLAAGVLSSIAWFYPLWSSLSRLPKGQRLDFGTAMHAMIGIEPVLFYIGATVWSGIYAASLIGAVSSTKRYNEARRAALGL
;
A
#
# COMPACT_ATOMS: atom_id res chain seq x y z
N MET A 1 11.63 -59.10 -4.07
CA MET A 1 10.52 -58.62 -3.19
C MET A 1 10.93 -57.58 -2.14
N ILE A 2 12.21 -57.30 -1.89
CA ILE A 2 12.63 -56.37 -0.82
C ILE A 2 12.57 -54.89 -1.27
N GLU A 3 12.90 -54.58 -2.53
CA GLU A 3 12.90 -53.19 -3.05
C GLU A 3 11.51 -52.51 -3.06
N SER A 4 10.45 -53.28 -3.32
CA SER A 4 9.07 -52.76 -3.34
C SER A 4 8.59 -52.32 -1.95
N GLY A 5 9.03 -52.98 -0.87
CA GLY A 5 8.69 -52.58 0.49
C GLY A 5 9.46 -51.35 0.98
N THR A 6 10.64 -51.08 0.41
CA THR A 6 11.47 -49.92 0.76
C THR A 6 11.03 -48.66 0.03
N SER A 7 10.58 -48.74 -1.24
CA SER A 7 10.04 -47.58 -1.96
C SER A 7 8.71 -47.12 -1.35
N LEU A 8 7.78 -48.05 -1.08
CA LEU A 8 6.46 -47.72 -0.54
C LEU A 8 6.53 -47.03 0.83
N ARG A 9 7.49 -47.43 1.68
CA ARG A 9 7.73 -46.78 2.98
C ARG A 9 8.24 -45.35 2.82
N LYS A 10 9.16 -45.11 1.87
CA LYS A 10 9.67 -43.76 1.57
C LYS A 10 8.57 -42.85 1.03
N ASP A 11 7.70 -43.39 0.17
CA ASP A 11 6.57 -42.65 -0.40
C ASP A 11 5.58 -42.22 0.69
N VAL A 12 5.20 -43.14 1.59
CA VAL A 12 4.33 -42.83 2.74
C VAL A 12 4.96 -41.80 3.68
N ASP A 13 6.26 -41.89 3.94
CA ASP A 13 6.96 -40.92 4.79
C ASP A 13 7.04 -39.53 4.15
N SER A 14 7.21 -39.44 2.82
CA SER A 14 7.19 -38.17 2.09
C SER A 14 5.81 -37.50 2.11
N LEU A 15 4.74 -38.28 1.93
CA LEU A 15 3.36 -37.82 2.01
C LEU A 15 3.03 -37.28 3.41
N ARG A 16 3.40 -38.03 4.47
CA ARG A 16 3.21 -37.59 5.86
C ARG A 16 3.92 -36.28 6.17
N ARG A 17 5.14 -36.09 5.66
CA ARG A 17 5.91 -34.83 5.83
C ARG A 17 5.24 -33.67 5.11
N SER A 18 4.73 -33.90 3.90
CA SER A 18 4.00 -32.88 3.14
C SER A 18 2.69 -32.47 3.83
N GLU A 19 1.92 -33.42 4.34
CA GLU A 19 0.68 -33.15 5.07
C GLU A 19 0.93 -32.39 6.38
N ALA A 20 1.96 -32.78 7.13
CA ALA A 20 2.36 -32.09 8.35
C ALA A 20 2.76 -30.64 8.07
N ALA A 21 3.57 -30.41 7.03
CA ALA A 21 3.97 -29.06 6.62
C ALA A 21 2.76 -28.21 6.20
N ALA A 22 1.87 -28.75 5.37
CA ALA A 22 0.66 -28.05 4.93
C ALA A 22 -0.25 -27.65 6.10
N GLY A 23 -0.41 -28.54 7.09
CA GLY A 23 -1.15 -28.25 8.32
C GLY A 23 -0.54 -27.09 9.11
N CYS A 24 0.77 -27.09 9.28
CA CYS A 24 1.51 -26.02 9.96
C CYS A 24 1.40 -24.68 9.20
N VAL A 25 1.50 -24.66 7.86
CA VAL A 25 1.32 -23.44 7.05
C VAL A 25 -0.09 -22.86 7.21
N MET A 26 -1.12 -23.71 7.18
CA MET A 26 -2.50 -23.27 7.38
C MET A 26 -2.72 -22.71 8.77
N ALA A 27 -2.14 -23.32 9.80
CA ALA A 27 -2.15 -22.80 11.16
C ALA A 27 -1.41 -21.45 11.25
N ALA A 28 -0.27 -21.32 10.58
CA ALA A 28 0.52 -20.08 10.55
C ALA A 28 -0.24 -18.93 9.91
N ARG A 29 -0.90 -19.17 8.76
CA ARG A 29 -1.77 -18.18 8.10
C ARG A 29 -2.94 -17.76 8.99
N ASN A 30 -3.55 -18.72 9.69
CA ASN A 30 -4.61 -18.44 10.66
C ASN A 30 -4.13 -17.57 11.83
N ALA A 31 -2.95 -17.87 12.38
CA ALA A 31 -2.36 -17.09 13.46
C ALA A 31 -2.05 -15.65 12.99
N LEU A 32 -1.52 -15.49 11.78
CA LEU A 32 -1.25 -14.16 11.21
C LEU A 32 -2.54 -13.34 11.06
N ARG A 33 -3.63 -13.95 10.57
CA ARG A 33 -4.96 -13.28 10.49
C ARG A 33 -5.51 -12.83 11.84
N LYS A 34 -5.10 -13.47 12.93
CA LYS A 34 -5.46 -13.11 14.30
C LYS A 34 -4.52 -12.09 14.94
N GLY A 35 -3.50 -11.62 14.20
CA GLY A 35 -2.46 -10.74 14.72
C GLY A 35 -1.39 -11.45 15.56
N GLU A 36 -1.43 -12.78 15.67
CA GLU A 36 -0.48 -13.59 16.44
C GLU A 36 0.82 -13.84 15.64
N ARG A 37 1.53 -12.77 15.28
CA ARG A 37 2.69 -12.84 14.35
C ARG A 37 3.82 -13.74 14.84
N ASN A 38 4.15 -13.71 16.13
CA ASN A 38 5.19 -14.59 16.70
C ASN A 38 4.84 -16.07 16.55
N ARG A 39 3.56 -16.41 16.81
CA ARG A 39 3.06 -17.77 16.65
C ARG A 39 3.05 -18.20 15.18
N ALA A 40 2.72 -17.30 14.25
CA ALA A 40 2.80 -17.57 12.82
C ALA A 40 4.25 -17.91 12.40
N LYS A 41 5.25 -17.19 12.94
CA LYS A 41 6.67 -17.45 12.69
C LYS A 41 7.13 -18.80 13.24
N GLU A 42 6.65 -19.20 14.41
CA GLU A 42 6.94 -20.53 14.98
C GLU A 42 6.34 -21.64 14.11
N LEU A 43 5.06 -21.51 13.74
CA LEU A 43 4.34 -22.49 12.94
C LEU A 43 4.92 -22.65 11.53
N VAL A 44 5.36 -21.56 10.88
CA VAL A 44 6.01 -21.69 9.56
C VAL A 44 7.41 -22.32 9.67
N LYS A 45 8.14 -22.11 10.77
CA LYS A 45 9.42 -22.80 11.02
C LYS A 45 9.20 -24.30 11.21
N GLU A 46 8.15 -24.70 11.93
CA GLU A 46 7.75 -26.10 12.04
C GLU A 46 7.40 -26.69 10.67
N ALA A 47 6.66 -25.95 9.83
CA ALA A 47 6.36 -26.38 8.46
C ALA A 47 7.63 -26.60 7.63
N PHE A 48 8.58 -25.66 7.71
CA PHE A 48 9.86 -25.75 7.01
C PHE A 48 10.71 -26.91 7.50
N VAL A 49 10.71 -27.23 8.80
CA VAL A 49 11.41 -28.39 9.36
C VAL A 49 10.75 -29.70 8.93
N ALA A 50 9.41 -29.74 8.89
CA ALA A 50 8.65 -30.92 8.48
C ALA A 50 8.87 -31.24 6.99
N ASN A 51 8.86 -30.23 6.12
CA ASN A 51 9.19 -30.37 4.71
C ASN A 51 9.87 -29.10 4.17
N PRO A 52 11.21 -29.09 4.06
CA PRO A 52 11.96 -27.93 3.56
C PRO A 52 11.69 -27.55 2.10
N GLY A 53 11.11 -28.48 1.32
CA GLY A 53 10.77 -28.27 -0.08
C GLY A 53 9.29 -27.92 -0.31
N ASP A 54 8.49 -27.78 0.75
CA ASP A 54 7.07 -27.45 0.62
C ASP A 54 6.91 -26.03 0.06
N ILE A 55 6.24 -25.93 -1.09
CA ILE A 55 6.09 -24.67 -1.83
C ILE A 55 5.36 -23.63 -0.98
N ALA A 56 4.31 -24.04 -0.24
CA ALA A 56 3.51 -23.13 0.55
C ALA A 56 4.25 -22.64 1.81
N ALA A 57 5.10 -23.48 2.41
CA ALA A 57 5.95 -23.11 3.53
C ALA A 57 7.06 -22.15 3.09
N LEU A 58 7.70 -22.41 1.95
CA LEU A 58 8.73 -21.54 1.37
C LEU A 58 8.16 -20.17 1.01
N ASP A 59 7.00 -20.13 0.37
CA ASP A 59 6.27 -18.91 0.01
C ASP A 59 5.93 -18.08 1.26
N PHE A 60 5.29 -18.71 2.25
CA PHE A 60 4.85 -18.02 3.46
C PHE A 60 6.02 -17.54 4.34
N LEU A 61 7.12 -18.32 4.41
CA LEU A 61 8.33 -17.90 5.11
C LEU A 61 9.01 -16.72 4.41
N GLY A 62 9.10 -16.77 3.07
CA GLY A 62 9.67 -15.69 2.27
C GLY A 62 8.89 -14.38 2.42
N ASP A 63 7.56 -14.44 2.42
CA ASP A 63 6.70 -13.28 2.66
C ASP A 63 6.91 -12.68 4.06
N LEU A 64 7.00 -13.52 5.09
CA LEU A 64 7.30 -13.03 6.44
C LEU A 64 8.68 -12.37 6.52
N LEU A 65 9.69 -12.92 5.84
CA LEU A 65 11.03 -12.33 5.77
C LEU A 65 11.02 -10.97 5.07
N LEU A 66 10.25 -10.82 3.99
CA LEU A 66 10.07 -9.53 3.31
C LEU A 66 9.37 -8.51 4.22
N GLU A 67 8.29 -8.90 4.90
CA GLU A 67 7.58 -8.02 5.83
C GLU A 67 8.43 -7.63 7.05
N ASP A 68 9.38 -8.46 7.46
CA ASP A 68 10.32 -8.17 8.54
C ASP A 68 11.52 -7.30 8.08
N GLY A 69 11.60 -6.95 6.79
CA GLY A 69 12.71 -6.19 6.20
C GLY A 69 13.98 -7.02 6.01
N GLU A 70 13.90 -8.35 6.13
CA GLU A 70 15.00 -9.28 5.95
C GLU A 70 15.17 -9.67 4.46
N THR A 71 15.13 -8.69 3.56
CA THR A 71 15.08 -8.87 2.09
C THR A 71 16.21 -9.75 1.55
N LEU A 72 17.43 -9.64 2.10
CA LEU A 72 18.56 -10.51 1.70
C LEU A 72 18.34 -11.99 2.06
N GLN A 73 17.64 -12.28 3.16
CA GLN A 73 17.31 -13.64 3.55
C GLN A 73 16.18 -14.20 2.69
N ALA A 74 15.16 -13.38 2.40
CA ALA A 74 14.09 -13.71 1.47
C ALA A 74 14.64 -14.03 0.08
N LEU A 75 15.54 -13.20 -0.45
CA LEU A 75 16.21 -13.43 -1.74
C LEU A 75 16.86 -14.82 -1.79
N ARG A 76 17.72 -15.14 -0.81
CA ARG A 76 18.40 -16.44 -0.75
C ARG A 76 17.43 -17.60 -0.61
N LEU A 77 16.33 -17.41 0.12
CA LEU A 77 15.30 -18.42 0.26
C LEU A 77 14.62 -18.70 -1.09
N PHE A 78 14.20 -17.66 -1.81
CA PHE A 78 13.55 -17.79 -3.11
C PHE A 78 14.49 -18.31 -4.20
N GLU A 79 15.78 -17.95 -4.18
CA GLU A 79 16.78 -18.54 -5.09
C GLU A 79 16.89 -20.06 -4.89
N ARG A 80 16.91 -20.53 -3.63
CA ARG A 80 16.94 -21.96 -3.33
C ARG A 80 15.61 -22.64 -3.66
N ALA A 81 14.50 -21.96 -3.43
CA ALA A 81 13.17 -22.45 -3.78
C ALA A 81 13.03 -22.65 -5.30
N LEU A 82 13.55 -21.71 -6.11
CA LEU A 82 13.54 -21.80 -7.56
C LEU A 82 14.50 -22.87 -8.10
N GLN A 83 15.63 -23.13 -7.41
CA GLN A 83 16.50 -24.27 -7.73
C GLN A 83 15.80 -25.62 -7.49
N ALA A 84 15.00 -25.72 -6.42
CA ALA A 84 14.25 -26.93 -6.10
C ALA A 84 13.01 -27.11 -6.99
N HIS A 85 12.40 -26.00 -7.41
CA HIS A 85 11.19 -25.95 -8.24
C HIS A 85 11.38 -25.03 -9.45
N PRO A 86 12.16 -25.44 -10.47
CA PRO A 86 12.38 -24.63 -11.67
C PRO A 86 11.06 -24.36 -12.40
N GLY A 87 10.84 -23.12 -12.84
CA GLY A 87 9.63 -22.72 -13.58
C GLY A 87 8.41 -22.40 -12.69
N ASN A 88 8.60 -22.26 -11.38
CA ASN A 88 7.54 -21.74 -10.52
C ASN A 88 7.45 -20.21 -10.65
N GLU A 89 6.45 -19.74 -11.41
CA GLU A 89 6.22 -18.31 -11.69
C GLU A 89 6.12 -17.46 -10.42
N ASN A 90 5.51 -17.98 -9.35
CA ASN A 90 5.38 -17.25 -8.09
C ASN A 90 6.76 -17.00 -7.45
N PHE A 91 7.67 -17.98 -7.45
CA PHE A 91 9.03 -17.74 -6.93
C PHE A 91 9.85 -16.80 -7.80
N GLU A 92 9.64 -16.80 -9.12
CA GLU A 92 10.26 -15.83 -10.01
C GLU A 92 9.78 -14.40 -9.74
N GLU A 93 8.48 -14.21 -9.52
CA GLU A 93 7.89 -12.92 -9.13
C GLU A 93 8.45 -12.44 -7.79
N LYS A 94 8.45 -13.30 -6.76
CA LYS A 94 8.99 -12.97 -5.43
C LYS A 94 10.48 -12.63 -5.48
N LEU A 95 11.25 -13.32 -6.32
CA LEU A 95 12.66 -13.02 -6.55
C LEU A 95 12.86 -11.65 -7.21
N ALA A 96 12.02 -11.29 -8.18
CA ALA A 96 12.04 -9.98 -8.81
C ALA A 96 11.74 -8.86 -7.79
N ILE A 97 10.74 -9.05 -6.93
CA ILE A 97 10.42 -8.12 -5.83
C ILE A 97 11.63 -7.96 -4.91
N CYS A 98 12.25 -9.05 -4.45
CA CYS A 98 13.43 -8.99 -3.59
C CYS A 98 14.59 -8.20 -4.23
N ARG A 99 14.80 -8.35 -5.54
CA ARG A 99 15.85 -7.64 -6.27
C ARG A 99 15.55 -6.15 -6.40
N LEU A 100 14.30 -5.78 -6.61
CA LEU A 100 13.88 -4.37 -6.64
C LEU A 100 14.08 -3.72 -5.27
N ASP A 101 13.59 -4.35 -4.19
CA ASP A 101 13.76 -3.87 -2.82
C ASP A 101 15.24 -3.70 -2.47
N LEU A 102 16.10 -4.65 -2.87
CA LEU A 102 17.54 -4.53 -2.64
C LEU A 102 18.18 -3.41 -3.44
N ALA A 103 17.77 -3.21 -4.70
CA ALA A 103 18.24 -2.10 -5.51
C ALA A 103 17.84 -0.74 -4.89
N GLU A 104 16.63 -0.64 -4.33
CA GLU A 104 16.19 0.54 -3.59
C GLU A 104 17.02 0.76 -2.31
N ILE A 105 17.27 -0.29 -1.53
CA ILE A 105 18.12 -0.23 -0.32
C ILE A 105 19.56 0.17 -0.67
N GLU A 106 20.11 -0.35 -1.78
CA GLU A 106 21.44 0.00 -2.26
C GLU A 106 21.50 1.42 -2.78
N ALA A 107 20.50 1.88 -3.53
CA ALA A 107 20.38 3.27 -3.95
C ALA A 107 20.29 4.22 -2.75
N ASP A 108 19.49 3.86 -1.74
CA ASP A 108 19.40 4.58 -0.47
C ASP A 108 20.73 4.58 0.28
N LYS A 109 21.46 3.46 0.29
CA LYS A 109 22.77 3.36 0.94
C LYS A 109 23.82 4.18 0.20
N GLN A 110 23.84 4.16 -1.12
CA GLN A 110 24.73 4.98 -1.95
C GLN A 110 24.41 6.46 -1.77
N MET A 111 23.14 6.83 -1.73
CA MET A 111 22.68 8.18 -1.39
C MET A 111 23.17 8.59 0.00
N ARG A 112 23.02 7.72 1.01
CA ARG A 112 23.53 7.93 2.39
C ARG A 112 25.06 8.03 2.45
N GLN A 113 25.78 7.24 1.66
CA GLN A 113 27.25 7.29 1.64
C GLN A 113 27.76 8.54 0.92
N GLY A 114 27.09 8.98 -0.15
CA GLY A 114 27.30 10.27 -0.78
C GLY A 114 27.03 11.45 0.17
N LEU A 115 26.03 11.32 1.04
CA LEU A 115 25.74 12.29 2.12
C LEU A 115 26.84 12.36 3.20
N ILE A 116 27.62 11.29 3.41
CA ILE A 116 28.63 11.21 4.48
C ILE A 116 30.03 11.63 3.98
N LEU A 117 30.35 11.44 2.70
CA LEU A 117 31.74 11.47 2.20
C LEU A 117 32.21 12.74 1.47
N GLY A 118 31.37 13.72 1.14
CA GLY A 118 31.89 14.90 0.44
C GLY A 118 30.92 16.04 0.18
N ASP A 119 31.07 17.10 0.98
CA ASP A 119 31.12 18.52 0.62
C ASP A 119 30.41 19.02 -0.67
N GLU A 120 29.10 18.84 -0.74
CA GLU A 120 28.16 19.90 -1.13
C GLU A 120 26.84 19.57 -0.44
N LYS A 121 26.38 20.42 0.49
CA LYS A 121 25.06 20.40 1.16
C LYS A 121 24.09 19.39 0.53
N GLY A 122 24.20 18.13 0.96
CA GLY A 122 23.40 17.04 0.43
C GLY A 122 21.95 17.43 0.61
N LYS A 123 21.19 17.46 -0.49
CA LYS A 123 19.80 17.89 -0.48
C LYS A 123 19.09 17.19 0.67
N ILE A 124 18.77 17.97 1.69
CA ILE A 124 17.90 17.57 2.79
C ILE A 124 16.71 16.90 2.11
N PHE A 125 16.37 15.67 2.50
CA PHE A 125 15.17 15.02 1.99
C PHE A 125 13.96 15.82 2.49
N GLU A 126 13.57 16.79 1.68
CA GLU A 126 12.43 17.66 1.89
C GLU A 126 11.29 17.13 1.04
N ARG A 127 10.15 16.96 1.68
CA ARG A 127 8.92 16.66 0.95
C ARG A 127 8.64 17.83 0.02
N SER A 128 8.42 17.51 -1.26
CA SER A 128 8.07 18.50 -2.28
C SER A 128 6.69 19.11 -2.04
N LEU A 129 6.66 20.43 -1.88
CA LEU A 129 5.42 21.20 -1.78
C LEU A 129 4.55 21.06 -3.03
N ALA A 130 5.18 21.05 -4.21
CA ALA A 130 4.50 20.93 -5.49
C ALA A 130 3.81 19.56 -5.64
N LYS A 131 4.44 18.47 -5.17
CA LYS A 131 3.81 17.14 -5.15
C LYS A 131 2.60 17.08 -4.21
N ALA A 132 2.75 17.58 -2.98
CA ALA A 132 1.65 17.63 -2.02
C ALA A 132 0.46 18.46 -2.54
N PHE A 133 0.75 19.62 -3.15
CA PHE A 133 -0.25 20.50 -3.73
C PHE A 133 -0.95 19.87 -4.95
N SER A 134 -0.18 19.35 -5.91
CA SER A 134 -0.74 18.72 -7.12
C SER A 134 -1.61 17.51 -6.80
N LEU A 135 -1.22 16.70 -5.81
CA LEU A 135 -2.05 15.59 -5.33
C LEU A 135 -3.36 16.11 -4.72
N SER A 136 -3.31 17.09 -3.83
CA SER A 136 -4.52 17.69 -3.25
C SER A 136 -5.41 18.42 -4.26
N MET A 137 -4.87 18.85 -5.41
CA MET A 137 -5.63 19.44 -6.53
C MET A 137 -6.30 18.38 -7.43
N LEU A 138 -5.89 17.12 -7.35
CA LEU A 138 -6.59 16.04 -8.03
C LEU A 138 -7.70 15.48 -7.15
N LEU A 139 -7.43 15.34 -5.86
CA LEU A 139 -8.33 14.70 -4.92
C LEU A 139 -8.17 15.30 -3.51
N PRO A 140 -9.26 15.72 -2.85
CA PRO A 140 -9.18 16.17 -1.47
C PRO A 140 -8.65 15.04 -0.58
N GLY A 141 -7.65 15.35 0.24
CA GLY A 141 -6.98 14.39 1.13
C GLY A 141 -5.73 13.75 0.54
N ALA A 142 -5.49 13.79 -0.78
CA ALA A 142 -4.36 13.09 -1.40
C ALA A 142 -2.99 13.63 -0.98
N GLY A 143 -2.86 14.95 -0.85
CA GLY A 143 -1.62 15.56 -0.34
C GLY A 143 -1.32 15.22 1.13
N GLN A 144 -2.32 14.81 1.93
CA GLN A 144 -2.11 14.35 3.30
C GLN A 144 -1.51 12.94 3.33
N PHE A 145 -1.90 12.04 2.41
CA PHE A 145 -1.27 10.72 2.28
C PHE A 145 0.20 10.83 1.89
N TYR A 146 0.55 11.74 0.99
CA TYR A 146 1.96 12.05 0.68
C TYR A 146 2.74 12.57 1.91
N ASN A 147 2.03 13.14 2.89
CA ASN A 147 2.61 13.64 4.12
C ASN A 147 2.53 12.63 5.30
N ASP A 148 2.18 11.37 5.05
CA ASP A 148 1.93 10.33 6.08
C ASP A 148 0.86 10.72 7.12
N GLU A 149 -0.03 11.66 6.79
CA GLU A 149 -1.16 12.05 7.63
C GLU A 149 -2.43 11.28 7.23
N ASN A 150 -2.36 9.95 7.25
CA ASN A 150 -3.38 9.06 6.69
C ASN A 150 -4.78 9.29 7.27
N GLU A 151 -4.89 9.54 8.57
CA GLU A 151 -6.19 9.81 9.22
C GLU A 151 -6.85 11.10 8.71
N LYS A 152 -6.05 12.17 8.53
CA LYS A 152 -6.53 13.44 7.96
C LYS A 152 -6.86 13.28 6.49
N GLY A 153 -6.03 12.57 5.74
CA GLY A 153 -6.26 12.25 4.32
C GLY A 153 -7.57 11.51 4.11
N ALA A 154 -7.82 10.45 4.88
CA ALA A 154 -9.06 9.69 4.85
C ALA A 154 -10.28 10.55 5.22
N SER A 155 -10.13 11.42 6.23
CA SER A 155 -11.20 12.33 6.66
C SER A 155 -11.59 13.34 5.58
N TYR A 156 -10.61 13.98 4.94
CA TYR A 156 -10.86 14.91 3.83
C TYR A 156 -11.48 14.22 2.61
N LEU A 157 -11.00 13.02 2.29
CA LEU A 157 -11.54 12.24 1.18
C LEU A 157 -13.00 11.86 1.43
N ALA A 158 -13.31 11.30 2.60
CA ALA A 158 -14.67 10.91 2.97
C ALA A 158 -15.62 12.12 2.99
N ALA A 159 -15.20 13.23 3.61
CA ALA A 159 -15.99 14.46 3.64
C ALA A 159 -16.20 15.05 2.24
N GLY A 160 -15.17 15.02 1.39
CA GLY A 160 -15.24 15.46 0.00
C GLY A 160 -16.23 14.66 -0.83
N VAL A 161 -16.21 13.32 -0.71
CA VAL A 161 -17.15 12.43 -1.39
C VAL A 161 -18.59 12.68 -0.93
N LEU A 162 -18.83 12.68 0.39
CA LEU A 162 -20.17 12.91 0.95
C LEU A 162 -20.73 14.28 0.54
N SER A 163 -19.91 15.33 0.62
CA SER A 163 -20.31 16.66 0.22
C SER A 163 -20.53 16.78 -1.29
N SER A 164 -19.75 16.06 -2.11
CA SER A 164 -19.91 16.06 -3.57
C SER A 164 -21.28 15.55 -4.02
N ILE A 165 -21.81 14.53 -3.35
CA ILE A 165 -23.14 13.99 -3.63
C ILE A 165 -24.23 15.04 -3.36
N ALA A 166 -24.08 15.79 -2.26
CA ALA A 166 -25.08 16.76 -1.81
C ALA A 166 -25.29 17.92 -2.79
N TRP A 167 -24.23 18.45 -3.41
CA TRP A 167 -24.36 19.53 -4.41
C TRP A 167 -24.49 19.01 -5.84
N PHE A 168 -23.95 17.84 -6.17
CA PHE A 168 -24.02 17.29 -7.51
C PHE A 168 -25.44 16.81 -7.86
N TYR A 169 -26.15 16.20 -6.91
CA TYR A 169 -27.51 15.72 -7.13
C TYR A 169 -28.49 16.79 -7.66
N PRO A 170 -28.67 17.96 -7.00
CA PRO A 170 -29.58 19.00 -7.50
C PRO A 170 -29.13 19.58 -8.84
N LEU A 171 -27.81 19.68 -9.08
CA LEU A 171 -27.27 20.11 -10.36
C LEU A 171 -27.61 19.13 -11.48
N TRP A 172 -27.40 17.83 -11.24
CA TRP A 172 -27.71 16.75 -12.18
C TRP A 172 -29.21 16.66 -12.47
N SER A 173 -30.05 16.73 -11.43
CA SER A 173 -31.51 16.80 -11.53
C SER A 173 -31.95 17.95 -12.44
N SER A 174 -31.40 19.15 -12.25
CA SER A 174 -31.73 20.31 -13.08
C SER A 174 -31.26 20.15 -14.53
N LEU A 175 -30.01 19.73 -14.76
CA LEU A 175 -29.48 19.47 -16.11
C LEU A 175 -30.31 18.44 -16.88
N SER A 176 -30.80 17.40 -16.19
CA SER A 176 -31.60 16.34 -16.82
C SER A 176 -32.95 16.81 -17.35
N ARG A 177 -33.52 17.87 -16.75
CA ARG A 177 -34.79 18.50 -17.14
C ARG A 177 -34.65 19.47 -18.31
N LEU A 178 -33.43 19.92 -18.62
CA LEU A 178 -33.19 20.79 -19.75
C LEU A 178 -33.35 20.06 -21.10
N PRO A 179 -33.72 20.79 -22.18
CA PRO A 179 -33.71 20.25 -23.54
C PRO A 179 -32.34 19.63 -23.87
N LYS A 180 -32.32 18.56 -24.68
CA LYS A 180 -31.09 17.79 -24.96
C LYS A 180 -29.89 18.65 -25.39
N GLY A 181 -30.11 19.73 -26.14
CA GLY A 181 -29.06 20.65 -26.60
C GLY A 181 -28.49 21.59 -25.51
N GLN A 182 -29.09 21.63 -24.32
CA GLN A 182 -28.71 22.53 -23.22
C GLN A 182 -28.27 21.78 -21.95
N ARG A 183 -28.12 20.44 -22.01
CA ARG A 183 -27.77 19.62 -20.82
C ARG A 183 -26.35 19.80 -20.28
N LEU A 184 -25.57 20.71 -20.87
CA LEU A 184 -24.26 21.14 -20.38
C LEU A 184 -24.25 22.64 -20.01
N ASP A 185 -25.39 23.31 -20.08
CA ASP A 185 -25.55 24.69 -19.65
C ASP A 185 -25.84 24.73 -18.15
N PHE A 186 -24.75 24.80 -17.38
CA PHE A 186 -24.80 24.91 -15.92
C PHE A 186 -25.49 26.20 -15.45
N GLY A 187 -25.37 27.28 -16.22
CA GLY A 187 -26.00 28.57 -15.88
C GLY A 187 -27.51 28.44 -15.90
N THR A 188 -28.05 27.94 -17.01
CA THR A 188 -29.49 27.69 -17.14
C THR A 188 -29.98 26.66 -16.12
N ALA A 189 -29.19 25.60 -15.86
CA ALA A 189 -29.54 24.60 -14.85
C ALA A 189 -29.63 25.19 -13.44
N MET A 190 -28.71 26.08 -13.03
CA MET A 190 -28.79 26.73 -11.71
C MET A 190 -30.04 27.63 -11.57
N HIS A 191 -30.40 28.37 -12.62
CA HIS A 191 -31.62 29.20 -12.60
C HIS A 191 -32.92 28.38 -12.64
N ALA A 192 -32.87 27.17 -13.21
CA ALA A 192 -34.01 26.26 -13.29
C ALA A 192 -34.24 25.41 -12.02
N MET A 193 -33.36 25.51 -11.02
CA MET A 193 -33.55 24.81 -9.73
C MET A 193 -34.77 25.35 -8.99
N ILE A 194 -35.54 24.46 -8.38
CA ILE A 194 -36.78 24.81 -7.66
C ILE A 194 -36.84 24.17 -6.28
N GLY A 195 -37.65 24.75 -5.39
CA GLY A 195 -37.83 24.23 -4.04
C GLY A 195 -36.55 24.26 -3.21
N ILE A 196 -36.14 23.09 -2.69
CA ILE A 196 -34.96 22.95 -1.80
C ILE A 196 -33.64 22.73 -2.57
N GLU A 197 -33.70 22.43 -3.87
CA GLU A 197 -32.53 22.17 -4.71
C GLU A 197 -31.47 23.28 -4.69
N PRO A 198 -31.80 24.59 -4.81
CA PRO A 198 -30.77 25.64 -4.78
C PRO A 198 -30.10 25.74 -3.41
N VAL A 199 -30.83 25.49 -2.32
CA VAL A 199 -30.28 25.49 -0.97
C VAL A 199 -29.25 24.36 -0.80
N LEU A 200 -29.60 23.14 -1.22
CA LEU A 200 -28.68 22.00 -1.20
C LEU A 200 -27.45 22.22 -2.09
N PHE A 201 -27.66 22.82 -3.27
CA PHE A 201 -26.57 23.15 -4.19
C PHE A 201 -25.60 24.15 -3.58
N TYR A 202 -26.06 25.33 -3.14
CA TYR A 202 -25.16 26.38 -2.66
C TYR A 202 -24.50 26.02 -1.33
N ILE A 203 -25.24 25.43 -0.38
CA ILE A 203 -24.65 24.99 0.89
C ILE A 203 -23.66 23.85 0.63
N GLY A 204 -24.05 22.84 -0.15
CA GLY A 204 -23.18 21.70 -0.48
C GLY A 204 -21.92 22.13 -1.23
N ALA A 205 -22.03 23.03 -2.21
CA ALA A 205 -20.89 23.55 -2.96
C ALA A 205 -19.96 24.40 -2.08
N THR A 206 -20.51 25.18 -1.14
CA THR A 206 -19.71 25.96 -0.17
C THR A 206 -18.94 25.02 0.78
N VAL A 207 -19.61 24.00 1.32
CA VAL A 207 -18.98 23.00 2.18
C VAL A 207 -17.89 22.24 1.43
N TRP A 208 -18.18 21.80 0.21
CA TRP A 208 -17.21 21.11 -0.65
C TRP A 208 -15.99 21.98 -0.93
N SER A 209 -16.20 23.24 -1.30
CA SER A 209 -15.13 24.21 -1.55
C SER A 209 -14.29 24.46 -0.30
N GLY A 210 -14.91 24.54 0.88
CA GLY A 210 -14.23 24.69 2.16
C GLY A 210 -13.36 23.48 2.52
N ILE A 211 -13.89 22.26 2.36
CA ILE A 211 -13.15 21.00 2.56
C ILE A 211 -11.95 20.94 1.62
N TYR A 212 -12.16 21.30 0.36
CA TYR A 212 -11.14 21.27 -0.68
C TYR A 212 -10.01 22.26 -0.38
N ALA A 213 -10.36 23.50 -0.03
CA ALA A 213 -9.39 24.52 0.38
C ALA A 213 -8.63 24.12 1.64
N ALA A 214 -9.32 23.55 2.64
CA ALA A 214 -8.69 23.06 3.87
C ALA A 214 -7.71 21.91 3.60
N SER A 215 -8.02 20.99 2.69
CA SER A 215 -7.09 19.94 2.27
C SER A 215 -5.86 20.51 1.57
N LEU A 216 -6.01 21.47 0.65
CA LEU A 216 -4.89 22.10 -0.05
C LEU A 216 -3.94 22.82 0.93
N ILE A 217 -4.51 23.69 1.76
CA ILE A 217 -3.73 24.45 2.77
C ILE A 217 -3.10 23.49 3.77
N GLY A 218 -3.86 22.48 4.21
CA GLY A 218 -3.40 21.43 5.09
C GLY A 218 -2.17 20.73 4.55
N ALA A 219 -2.20 20.27 3.30
CA ALA A 219 -1.11 19.52 2.67
C ALA A 219 0.17 20.36 2.57
N VAL A 220 0.04 21.62 2.14
CA VAL A 220 1.13 22.59 2.06
C VAL A 220 1.74 22.84 3.44
N SER A 221 0.90 23.06 4.45
CA SER A 221 1.36 23.33 5.82
C SER A 221 2.03 22.12 6.46
N SER A 222 1.52 20.90 6.23
CA SER A 222 2.09 19.66 6.76
C SER A 222 3.45 19.37 6.15
N THR A 223 3.62 19.62 4.85
CA THR A 223 4.92 19.52 4.17
C THR A 223 5.94 20.49 4.75
N LYS A 224 5.56 21.75 4.99
CA LYS A 224 6.45 22.74 5.63
C LYS A 224 6.88 22.32 7.03
N ARG A 225 5.91 21.95 7.89
CA ARG A 225 6.19 21.49 9.26
C ARG A 225 7.11 20.27 9.29
N TYR A 226 6.91 19.32 8.38
CA TYR A 226 7.77 18.15 8.24
C TYR A 226 9.21 18.55 7.89
N ASN A 227 9.38 19.41 6.88
CA ASN A 227 10.71 19.87 6.45
C ASN A 227 11.41 20.69 7.56
N GLU A 228 10.68 21.54 8.28
CA GLU A 228 11.19 22.30 9.43
C GLU A 228 11.64 21.40 10.58
N ALA A 229 10.80 20.43 10.98
CA ALA A 229 11.15 19.47 12.02
C ALA A 229 12.38 18.63 11.64
N ARG A 230 12.50 18.28 10.35
CA ARG A 230 13.65 17.55 9.82
C ARG A 230 14.93 18.38 9.85
N ARG A 231 14.87 19.66 9.47
CA ARG A 231 16.01 20.59 9.56
C ARG A 231 16.47 20.74 11.01
N ALA A 232 15.53 20.95 11.94
CA ALA A 232 15.82 21.07 13.37
C ALA A 232 16.47 19.80 13.93
N ALA A 233 15.99 18.60 13.56
CA ALA A 233 16.58 17.33 13.98
C ALA A 233 18.01 17.10 13.46
N LEU A 234 18.38 17.76 12.36
CA LEU A 234 19.71 17.73 11.77
C LEU A 234 20.62 18.87 12.27
N GLY A 235 20.12 19.74 13.16
CA GLY A 235 20.86 20.89 13.68
C GLY A 235 21.09 22.02 12.66
N LEU A 236 20.21 22.14 11.66
CA LEU A 236 20.22 23.17 10.62
C LEU A 236 19.26 24.32 10.90
#